data_AF-A0A355BGP9-F1
#
_entry.id   AF-A0A355BGP9-F1
#
_cell.length_a   1.000
_cell.length_b   1.000
_cell.length_c   1.000
_cell.angle_alpha   90.00
_cell.angle_beta   90.00
_cell.angle_gamma   90.00
#
_symmetry.space_group_name_H-M   'P 1'
#
loop_
_entity.id
_entity.type
_entity.pdbx_description
1 polymer ?
#
loop_
_entity_poly.entity_id
_entity_poly.type
_entity_poly.pdbx_seq_one_letter_code
_entity_poly.pdbx_strand_id
1 'polypeptide(L)'
;MTLGSFIKTIQNIMRGDSGINGDAQRIEQLTWMLFLKVYDAKEEAWEFHDDNYVSIIPEQLRWRNWAVDRKDGKAMTGQELLDFVNNQLFPQLKALAIGATMPMKQSIV
;
A
#
# COMPACT_ATOMS: atom_id res chain seq x y z
N MET A 1 -21.29 7.06 -2.03
CA MET A 1 -20.19 8.03 -1.81
C MET A 1 -19.60 8.38 -3.16
N THR A 2 -19.34 9.66 -3.46
CA THR A 2 -18.59 10.04 -4.68
C THR A 2 -17.08 10.00 -4.37
N LEU A 3 -16.24 9.77 -5.38
CA LEU A 3 -14.78 9.73 -5.20
C LEU A 3 -14.24 11.00 -4.52
N GLY A 4 -14.76 12.18 -4.92
CA GLY A 4 -14.38 13.44 -4.29
C GLY A 4 -14.75 13.52 -2.80
N SER A 5 -15.93 13.02 -2.42
CA SER A 5 -16.33 12.97 -1.00
C SER A 5 -15.47 12.00 -0.17
N PHE A 6 -15.01 10.90 -0.78
CA PHE A 6 -14.12 9.93 -0.15
C PHE A 6 -12.73 10.53 0.11
N ILE A 7 -12.12 11.14 -0.92
CA ILE A 7 -10.80 11.79 -0.80
C ILE A 7 -10.84 12.88 0.27
N LYS A 8 -11.90 13.71 0.29
CA LYS A 8 -12.06 14.77 1.28
C LYS A 8 -12.16 14.21 2.70
N THR A 9 -12.81 13.06 2.87
CA THR A 9 -12.91 12.38 4.18
C THR A 9 -11.53 11.94 4.67
N ILE A 10 -10.71 11.35 3.80
CA ILE A 10 -9.34 10.94 4.18
C ILE A 10 -8.48 12.17 4.52
N GLN A 11 -8.54 13.22 3.70
CA GLN A 11 -7.82 14.46 3.98
C GLN A 11 -8.22 15.07 5.34
N ASN A 12 -9.51 15.01 5.70
CA ASN A 12 -9.98 15.47 7.01
C ASN A 12 -9.39 14.63 8.16
N ILE A 13 -9.31 13.30 8.02
CA ILE A 13 -8.68 12.41 9.00
C ILE A 13 -7.20 12.80 9.19
N MET A 14 -6.48 13.00 8.09
CA MET A 14 -5.05 13.35 8.10
C MET A 14 -4.74 14.74 8.65
N ARG A 15 -5.73 15.62 8.85
CA ARG A 15 -5.51 16.90 9.55
C ARG A 15 -5.25 16.72 11.05
N GLY A 16 -5.66 15.59 11.61
CA GLY A 16 -5.38 15.25 13.00
C GLY A 16 -3.95 14.73 13.23
N ASP A 17 -3.20 14.47 12.17
CA ASP A 17 -1.83 13.94 12.27
C ASP A 17 -0.83 15.08 12.49
N SER A 18 -0.20 15.11 13.67
CA SER A 18 0.82 16.10 14.04
C SER A 18 2.11 16.00 13.20
N GLY A 19 2.32 14.87 12.53
CA GLY A 19 3.47 14.63 11.63
C GLY A 19 3.28 15.18 10.21
N ILE A 20 2.08 15.67 9.86
CA ILE A 20 1.76 16.12 8.49
C ILE A 20 1.47 17.63 8.47
N ASN A 21 2.39 18.41 7.91
CA ASN A 21 2.26 19.83 7.68
C ASN A 21 1.95 20.16 6.21
N GLY A 22 0.65 20.26 5.90
CA GLY A 22 0.15 20.78 4.63
C GLY A 22 -0.39 19.73 3.67
N ASP A 23 -0.93 20.19 2.54
CA ASP A 23 -1.68 19.33 1.62
C ASP A 23 -0.78 18.47 0.72
N ALA A 24 0.44 18.93 0.41
CA ALA A 24 1.41 18.15 -0.34
C ALA A 24 1.75 16.83 0.37
N GLN A 25 2.04 16.89 1.67
CA GLN A 25 2.34 15.69 2.46
C GLN A 25 1.12 14.76 2.60
N ARG A 26 -0.11 15.30 2.70
CA ARG A 26 -1.34 14.48 2.66
C ARG A 26 -1.48 13.75 1.33
N ILE A 27 -1.17 14.41 0.21
CA ILE A 27 -1.18 13.80 -1.12
C ILE A 27 -0.12 12.70 -1.20
N GLU A 28 1.10 12.92 -0.71
CA GLU A 28 2.16 11.90 -0.69
C GLU A 28 1.71 10.65 0.07
N GLN A 29 1.13 10.82 1.27
CA GLN A 29 0.63 9.72 2.07
C GLN A 29 -0.52 8.96 1.38
N LEU A 30 -1.45 9.68 0.75
CA LEU A 30 -2.51 9.06 -0.05
C LEU A 30 -1.96 8.29 -1.25
N THR A 31 -0.93 8.83 -1.91
CA THR A 31 -0.40 8.29 -3.16
C THR A 31 0.16 6.90 -2.97
N TRP A 32 1.03 6.67 -1.97
CA TRP A 32 1.63 5.35 -1.77
C TRP A 32 0.60 4.32 -1.30
N MET A 33 -0.35 4.71 -0.45
CA MET A 33 -1.41 3.81 0.01
C MET A 33 -2.30 3.35 -1.15
N LEU A 34 -2.72 4.31 -1.99
CA LEU A 34 -3.53 4.00 -3.17
C LEU A 34 -2.74 3.16 -4.17
N PHE A 35 -1.45 3.45 -4.37
CA PHE A 35 -0.58 2.65 -5.22
C PHE A 35 -0.55 1.19 -4.77
N LEU A 36 -0.26 0.91 -3.48
CA LEU A 36 -0.21 -0.45 -2.96
C LEU A 36 -1.56 -1.16 -3.04
N LYS A 37 -2.67 -0.46 -2.75
CA LYS A 37 -4.01 -1.06 -2.85
C LYS A 37 -4.38 -1.43 -4.28
N VAL A 38 -4.06 -0.55 -5.24
CA VAL A 38 -4.36 -0.79 -6.67
C VAL A 38 -3.44 -1.87 -7.23
N TYR A 39 -2.16 -1.88 -6.83
CA TYR A 39 -1.21 -2.90 -7.24
C TYR A 39 -1.65 -4.29 -6.76
N ASP A 40 -2.01 -4.43 -5.49
CA ASP A 40 -2.56 -5.67 -4.92
C ASP A 40 -3.80 -6.19 -5.68
N ALA A 41 -4.71 -5.29 -6.08
CA ALA A 41 -5.86 -5.66 -6.91
C ALA A 41 -5.46 -6.10 -8.35
N LYS A 42 -4.35 -5.60 -8.88
CA LYS A 42 -3.78 -6.09 -10.14
C LYS A 42 -3.11 -7.45 -9.97
N GLU A 43 -2.43 -7.67 -8.85
CA GLU A 43 -1.84 -8.97 -8.52
C GLU A 43 -2.92 -10.05 -8.41
N GLU A 44 -4.04 -9.79 -7.74
CA GLU A 44 -5.17 -10.73 -7.68
C GLU A 44 -5.67 -11.11 -9.09
N ALA A 45 -5.75 -10.15 -10.01
CA ALA A 45 -6.15 -10.41 -11.38
C ALA A 45 -5.10 -11.23 -12.15
N TRP A 46 -3.80 -10.97 -11.93
CA TRP A 46 -2.73 -11.74 -12.57
C TRP A 46 -2.63 -13.16 -12.03
N GLU A 47 -2.71 -13.34 -10.71
CA GLU A 47 -2.78 -14.64 -10.03
C GLU A 47 -3.97 -15.47 -10.55
N PHE A 48 -5.11 -14.82 -10.84
CA PHE A 48 -6.27 -15.50 -11.40
C PHE A 48 -6.09 -15.95 -12.86
N HIS A 49 -5.28 -15.22 -13.65
CA HIS A 49 -5.10 -15.48 -15.08
C HIS A 49 -3.85 -16.31 -15.42
N ASP A 50 -2.90 -16.42 -14.49
CA ASP A 50 -1.61 -17.07 -14.69
C ASP A 50 -1.17 -17.77 -13.40
N ASP A 51 -1.34 -19.09 -13.36
CA ASP A 51 -0.98 -19.92 -12.21
C ASP A 51 0.53 -19.88 -11.88
N ASN A 52 1.37 -19.42 -12.81
CA ASN A 52 2.82 -19.28 -12.60
C ASN A 52 3.21 -17.85 -12.21
N TYR A 53 2.25 -16.94 -12.01
CA TYR A 53 2.53 -15.58 -11.57
C TYR A 53 3.18 -15.59 -10.18
N VAL A 54 4.31 -14.89 -10.06
CA VAL A 54 4.99 -14.65 -8.80
C VAL A 54 5.10 -13.15 -8.60
N SER A 55 4.51 -12.67 -7.50
CA SER A 55 4.64 -11.29 -7.06
C SER A 55 6.09 -10.92 -6.80
N ILE A 56 6.46 -9.70 -7.19
CA ILE A 56 7.75 -9.09 -6.79
C ILE A 56 7.71 -8.57 -5.36
N ILE A 57 6.52 -8.41 -4.77
CA ILE A 57 6.34 -7.95 -3.40
C ILE A 57 6.32 -9.18 -2.48
N PRO A 58 7.21 -9.24 -1.47
CA PRO A 58 7.16 -10.28 -0.44
C PRO A 58 5.77 -10.40 0.17
N GLU A 59 5.32 -11.63 0.44
CA GLU A 59 3.95 -11.92 0.86
C GLU A 59 3.51 -11.03 2.03
N GLN A 60 4.33 -10.90 3.07
CA GLN A 60 4.03 -10.09 4.25
C GLN A 60 3.85 -8.58 3.97
N LEU A 61 4.33 -8.09 2.83
CA LEU A 61 4.26 -6.68 2.44
C LEU A 61 3.10 -6.39 1.48
N ARG A 62 2.45 -7.42 0.92
CA ARG A 62 1.28 -7.25 0.05
C ARG A 62 0.14 -6.65 0.84
N TRP A 63 -0.59 -5.71 0.23
CA TRP A 63 -1.64 -4.93 0.90
C TRP A 63 -2.65 -5.82 1.64
N ARG A 64 -3.10 -6.91 0.99
CA ARG A 64 -4.07 -7.86 1.56
C ARG A 64 -3.64 -8.54 2.87
N ASN A 65 -2.34 -8.52 3.19
CA ASN A 65 -1.79 -9.22 4.35
C ASN A 65 -1.56 -8.34 5.59
N TRP A 66 -1.63 -7.01 5.46
CA TRP A 66 -1.46 -6.11 6.62
C TRP A 66 -2.51 -5.00 6.72
N ALA A 67 -3.06 -4.53 5.60
CA ALA A 67 -3.95 -3.36 5.57
C ALA A 67 -5.44 -3.69 5.67
N VAL A 68 -5.82 -4.98 5.63
CA VAL A 68 -7.22 -5.42 5.64
C VAL A 68 -7.70 -5.60 7.07
N ASP A 69 -8.68 -4.78 7.47
CA ASP A 69 -9.39 -4.95 8.73
C ASP A 69 -10.51 -5.99 8.60
N ARG A 70 -10.35 -7.13 9.28
CA ARG A 70 -11.35 -8.21 9.36
C ARG A 70 -12.40 -7.97 10.45
N LYS A 71 -12.31 -6.85 11.18
CA LYS A 71 -13.18 -6.47 12.31
C LYS A 71 -13.15 -7.48 13.46
N ASP A 72 -12.05 -8.21 13.59
CA ASP A 72 -11.78 -9.17 14.66
C ASP A 72 -10.90 -8.58 15.78
N GLY A 73 -10.53 -7.29 15.66
CA GLY A 73 -9.68 -6.59 16.60
C GLY A 73 -8.19 -6.94 16.47
N LYS A 74 -7.78 -7.66 15.42
CA LYS A 74 -6.38 -8.08 15.20
C LYS A 74 -5.67 -7.27 14.12
N ALA A 75 -6.39 -6.35 13.47
CA ALA A 75 -5.80 -5.47 12.47
C ALA A 75 -4.73 -4.59 13.13
N MET A 76 -3.55 -4.55 12.51
CA MET A 76 -2.42 -3.77 12.98
C MET A 76 -2.78 -2.27 13.02
N THR A 77 -2.53 -1.62 14.15
CA THR A 77 -2.85 -0.19 14.34
C THR A 77 -1.85 0.49 15.27
N GLY A 78 -1.97 1.81 15.43
CA GLY A 78 -1.13 2.59 16.34
C GLY A 78 0.37 2.38 16.10
N GLN A 79 1.13 2.21 17.19
CA GLN A 79 2.58 2.06 17.13
C GLN A 79 3.03 0.83 16.33
N GLU A 80 2.30 -0.28 16.44
CA GLU A 80 2.63 -1.50 15.70
C GLU A 80 2.59 -1.27 14.19
N LEU A 81 1.56 -0.56 13.71
CA LEU A 81 1.44 -0.20 12.30
C LEU A 81 2.55 0.76 11.86
N LEU A 82 2.86 1.75 12.69
CA LEU A 82 3.95 2.69 12.41
C LEU A 82 5.30 1.98 12.31
N ASP A 83 5.58 1.05 13.22
CA ASP A 83 6.83 0.29 13.23
C ASP A 83 6.94 -0.63 12.01
N PHE A 84 5.84 -1.29 11.63
CA PHE A 84 5.79 -2.09 10.40
C PHE A 84 6.05 -1.23 9.16
N VAL A 85 5.34 -0.11 9.01
CA VAL A 85 5.46 0.76 7.82
C VAL A 85 6.88 1.32 7.69
N ASN A 86 7.44 1.83 8.79
CA ASN A 86 8.73 2.54 8.78
C ASN A 86 9.93 1.59 8.72
N ASN A 87 9.88 0.46 9.44
CA ASN A 87 11.05 -0.40 9.62
C ASN A 87 11.01 -1.66 8.74
N GLN A 88 9.85 -2.03 8.19
CA GLN A 88 9.70 -3.23 7.38
C GLN A 88 9.22 -2.93 5.96
N LEU A 89 8.08 -2.26 5.81
CA LEU A 89 7.43 -2.04 4.51
C LEU A 89 8.29 -1.21 3.57
N PHE A 90 8.56 0.06 3.90
CA PHE A 90 9.32 0.94 3.02
C PHE A 90 10.76 0.47 2.77
N PRO A 91 11.53 0.03 3.79
CA PRO A 91 12.90 -0.44 3.56
C PRO A 91 12.97 -1.62 2.59
N GLN A 92 12.06 -2.59 2.70
CA GLN A 92 12.06 -3.77 1.84
C GLN A 92 11.51 -3.47 0.44
N LEU A 93 10.47 -2.63 0.32
CA LEU A 93 9.98 -2.18 -0.98
C LEU A 93 11.06 -1.41 -1.76
N LYS A 94 11.88 -0.61 -1.07
CA LYS A 94 13.03 0.08 -1.67
C LYS A 94 14.14 -0.88 -2.12
N ALA A 95 14.27 -2.03 -1.47
CA ALA A 95 15.30 -3.03 -1.75
C ALA A 95 14.87 -4.06 -2.81
N LEU A 96 13.67 -3.94 -3.39
CA LEU A 96 13.20 -4.86 -4.43
C LEU A 96 14.17 -4.83 -5.62
N ALA A 97 14.64 -6.01 -6.01
CA ALA A 97 15.51 -6.18 -7.16
C ALA A 97 14.69 -6.12 -8.45
N ILE A 98 14.34 -4.91 -8.89
CA ILE A 98 13.62 -4.67 -10.13
C ILE A 98 14.65 -4.49 -11.25
N GLY A 99 14.73 -5.45 -12.16
CA GLY A 99 15.63 -5.40 -13.32
C GLY A 99 14.92 -4.88 -14.57
N ALA A 100 15.63 -4.16 -15.44
CA ALA A 100 15.11 -3.66 -16.72
C ALA A 100 14.61 -4.74 -17.69
N THR A 101 14.94 -6.01 -17.42
CA THR A 101 14.55 -7.19 -18.19
C THR A 101 13.34 -7.93 -17.61
N MET A 102 12.78 -7.47 -16.49
CA MET A 102 11.59 -8.08 -15.91
C MET A 102 10.36 -7.77 -16.79
N PRO A 103 9.48 -8.76 -17.06
CA PRO A 103 8.20 -8.55 -17.73
C PRO A 103 7.44 -7.33 -17.18
N MET A 104 6.71 -6.57 -17.99
CA MET A 104 5.92 -5.42 -17.52
C MET A 104 4.93 -5.76 -16.39
N LYS A 105 4.52 -7.03 -16.29
CA LYS A 105 3.71 -7.58 -15.18
C LYS A 105 4.47 -7.63 -13.83
N GLN A 106 5.76 -7.34 -13.87
CA GLN A 106 6.74 -7.33 -12.78
C GLN A 106 7.51 -5.99 -12.71
N SER A 107 7.16 -4.99 -13.54
CA SER A 107 7.73 -3.65 -13.45
C SER A 107 6.74 -2.72 -12.73
N ILE A 108 7.13 -2.23 -11.56
CA ILE A 108 6.55 -1.01 -11.01
C ILE A 108 7.04 0.11 -11.92
N VAL A 109 6.12 0.77 -12.64
CA VAL A 109 6.45 1.91 -13.50
C VAL A 109 7.10 3.02 -12.69
#